data_AF-A0A352VQP8-F1
#
_entry.id   AF-A0A352VQP8-F1
#
_cell.length_a   1.000
_cell.length_b   1.000
_cell.length_c   1.000
_cell.angle_alpha   90.00
_cell.angle_beta   90.00
_cell.angle_gamma   90.00
#
_symmetry.space_group_name_H-M   'P 1'
#
loop_
_entity.id
_entity.type
_entity.pdbx_description
1 polymer ?
#
loop_
_entity_poly.entity_id
_entity_poly.type
_entity_poly.pdbx_seq_one_letter_code
_entity_poly.pdbx_strand_id
1 'polypeptide(L)' 'VYNAARLKNAGQPFLTKAAMAKLYASEMAQRVASLCIDLHGGYGFTKEYPVEKLYRDAKIGTIYEGTSN' A
#
# COMPACT_ATOMS: atom_id res chain seq x y z
N VAL A 1 2.72 -9.98 2.70
CA VAL A 1 2.83 -10.36 1.28
C VAL A 1 3.49 -11.74 1.10
N TYR A 2 4.76 -11.93 1.46
CA TYR A 2 5.50 -13.18 1.13
C TYR A 2 4.90 -14.47 1.68
N ASN A 3 4.35 -14.48 2.91
CA ASN A 3 3.73 -15.69 3.44
C ASN A 3 2.48 -16.12 2.63
N ALA A 4 1.66 -15.17 2.16
CA ALA A 4 0.51 -15.49 1.31
C ALA A 4 0.94 -16.10 -0.03
N ALA A 5 2.02 -15.58 -0.64
CA ALA A 5 2.61 -16.14 -1.85
C ALA A 5 3.17 -17.55 -1.60
N ARG A 6 3.87 -17.77 -0.48
CA ARG A 6 4.39 -19.09 -0.10
C ARG A 6 3.27 -20.13 0.05
N LEU A 7 2.17 -19.78 0.70
CA LEU A 7 1.00 -20.67 0.86
C LEU A 7 0.37 -21.01 -0.49
N LYS A 8 0.20 -20.02 -1.37
CA LYS A 8 -0.29 -20.23 -2.74
C LYS A 8 0.61 -21.21 -3.51
N ASN A 9 1.92 -21.01 -3.47
CA ASN A 9 2.88 -21.88 -4.17
C ASN A 9 2.90 -23.31 -3.60
N ALA A 10 2.61 -23.47 -2.31
CA ALA A 10 2.51 -24.78 -1.65
C ALA A 10 1.15 -25.48 -1.87
N GLY A 11 0.23 -24.90 -2.65
CA GLY A 11 -1.13 -25.43 -2.83
C GLY A 11 -1.98 -25.39 -1.55
N GLN A 12 -1.57 -24.60 -0.55
CA GLN A 12 -2.26 -24.49 0.73
C GLN A 12 -3.33 -23.39 0.69
N PRO A 13 -4.36 -23.45 1.55
CA PRO A 13 -5.32 -22.35 1.69
C PRO A 13 -4.63 -21.01 1.97
N PHE A 14 -4.83 -20.03 1.09
CA PHE A 14 -4.10 -18.76 1.15
C PHE A 14 -5.00 -17.52 1.09
N LEU A 15 -6.28 -17.65 0.73
CA LEU A 15 -7.19 -16.53 0.44
C LEU A 15 -7.27 -15.52 1.60
N THR A 16 -7.51 -15.99 2.83
CA THR A 16 -7.55 -15.12 4.02
C THR A 16 -6.23 -14.39 4.24
N LYS A 17 -5.09 -15.08 4.04
CA LYS A 17 -3.76 -14.49 4.20
C LYS A 17 -3.44 -13.50 3.09
N ALA A 18 -3.96 -13.71 1.88
CA ALA A 18 -3.87 -12.76 0.78
C ALA A 18 -4.70 -11.50 1.05
N ALA A 19 -5.94 -11.64 1.50
CA ALA A 19 -6.80 -10.51 1.90
C ALA A 19 -6.16 -9.69 3.02
N MET A 20 -5.66 -10.34 4.09
CA MET A 20 -4.91 -9.67 5.17
C MET A 20 -3.67 -8.94 4.64
N ALA A 21 -2.92 -9.56 3.72
CA ALA A 21 -1.73 -8.95 3.15
C ALA A 21 -2.06 -7.72 2.28
N LYS A 22 -3.14 -7.79 1.49
CA LYS A 22 -3.62 -6.69 0.64
C LYS A 22 -4.06 -5.50 1.49
N LEU A 23 -4.96 -5.74 2.46
CA LEU A 23 -5.44 -4.72 3.39
C LEU A 23 -4.26 -4.00 4.04
N TYR A 24 -3.41 -4.75 4.75
CA TYR A 24 -2.30 -4.18 5.49
C TYR A 24 -1.30 -3.43 4.59
N ALA A 25 -0.88 -4.01 3.47
CA ALA A 25 0.10 -3.38 2.59
C ALA A 25 -0.43 -2.09 1.98
N SER A 26 -1.71 -2.05 1.58
CA SER A 26 -2.32 -0.87 0.97
C SER A 26 -2.47 0.30 1.95
N GLU A 27 -2.95 0.04 3.16
CA GLU A 27 -3.07 1.07 4.21
C GLU A 27 -1.70 1.57 4.65
N MET A 28 -0.73 0.66 4.81
CA MET A 28 0.62 1.05 5.18
C MET A 28 1.33 1.86 4.10
N ALA A 29 1.17 1.52 2.83
CA ALA A 29 1.73 2.30 1.73
C ALA A 29 1.21 3.73 1.73
N GLN A 30 -0.11 3.92 1.90
CA GLN A 30 -0.72 5.24 1.99
C GLN A 30 -0.20 6.02 3.21
N ARG A 31 -0.12 5.36 4.38
CA ARG A 31 0.36 5.98 5.63
C ARG A 31 1.81 6.44 5.52
N VAL A 32 2.70 5.59 5.00
CA VAL A 32 4.12 5.91 4.84
C VAL A 32 4.30 7.02 3.80
N ALA A 33 3.60 6.96 2.67
CA ALA A 33 3.69 8.02 1.67
C ALA A 33 3.22 9.38 2.23
N SER A 34 2.15 9.39 3.04
CA SER A 34 1.69 10.59 3.74
C SER A 34 2.75 11.13 4.71
N LEU A 35 3.37 10.26 5.51
CA LEU A 35 4.43 10.67 6.45
C LEU A 35 5.65 11.24 5.69
N CYS A 36 5.97 10.68 4.53
CA CYS A 36 7.04 11.21 3.70
C CYS A 36 6.73 12.61 3.16
N ILE A 37 5.47 12.93 2.83
CA ILE A 37 5.06 14.31 2.47
C ILE A 37 5.36 15.23 3.64
N ASP A 38 4.93 14.88 4.86
CA ASP A 38 5.13 15.69 6.06
C ASP A 38 6.62 15.92 6.34
N LEU A 39 7.46 14.87 6.17
CA LEU A 39 8.91 14.95 6.35
C LEU A 39 9.56 15.95 5.38
N HIS A 40 9.06 16.07 4.16
CA HIS A 40 9.57 17.02 3.16
C HIS A 40 9.02 18.45 3.35
N GLY A 41 8.08 18.65 4.27
CA GLY A 41 7.42 19.94 4.50
C GLY A 41 6.73 20.45 3.23
N GLY A 42 6.81 21.75 2.98
CA GLY A 42 6.20 22.37 1.79
C GLY A 42 6.66 21.75 0.46
N TYR A 43 7.92 21.31 0.37
CA TYR A 43 8.44 20.62 -0.82
C TYR A 43 7.75 19.28 -1.08
N GLY A 44 7.23 18.63 -0.03
CA GLY A 44 6.48 17.37 -0.15
C GLY A 44 5.18 17.49 -0.95
N PHE A 45 4.67 18.71 -1.13
CA PHE A 45 3.49 19.01 -1.96
C PHE A 45 3.84 19.49 -3.38
N THR A 46 5.11 19.71 -3.66
CA THR A 46 5.57 20.14 -4.99
C THR A 46 5.81 18.94 -5.90
N LYS A 47 5.65 19.13 -7.21
CA LYS A 47 5.97 18.10 -8.22
C LYS A 47 7.47 17.97 -8.52
N GLU A 48 8.31 18.78 -7.85
CA GLU A 48 9.77 18.71 -7.98
C GLU A 48 10.33 17.44 -7.31
N TYR A 49 9.62 16.93 -6.29
CA TYR A 49 9.96 15.70 -5.58
C TYR A 49 8.89 14.62 -5.81
N PRO A 50 9.26 13.34 -5.88
CA PRO A 50 8.33 12.28 -6.26
C PRO A 50 7.30 11.92 -5.17
N VAL A 51 7.45 12.43 -3.94
CA VAL A 51 6.70 11.99 -2.77
C VAL A 51 5.19 12.25 -2.88
N GLU A 52 4.79 13.38 -3.49
CA GLU A 52 3.38 13.68 -3.76
C GLU A 52 2.76 12.65 -4.71
N LYS A 53 3.52 12.23 -5.72
CA LYS A 53 3.09 11.22 -6.69
C LYS A 53 2.94 9.87 -6.01
N LEU A 54 3.88 9.48 -5.16
CA LEU A 54 3.82 8.23 -4.42
C LEU A 54 2.58 8.17 -3.50
N TYR A 55 2.20 9.28 -2.87
CA TYR A 55 0.97 9.34 -2.08
C TYR A 55 -0.29 9.17 -2.95
N ARG A 56 -0.38 9.88 -4.08
CA ARG A 56 -1.49 9.72 -5.04
C ARG A 56 -1.59 8.30 -5.57
N ASP A 57 -0.46 7.70 -5.93
CA ASP A 57 -0.40 6.33 -6.44
C ASP A 57 -0.78 5.32 -5.35
N ALA A 58 -0.34 5.51 -4.10
CA ALA A 58 -0.70 4.62 -2.99
C ALA A 58 -2.19 4.65 -2.65
N LYS A 59 -2.89 5.76 -2.91
CA LYS A 59 -4.30 5.94 -2.54
C LYS A 59 -5.21 4.89 -3.18
N ILE A 60 -4.95 4.51 -4.42
CA ILE A 60 -5.79 3.56 -5.18
C ILE A 60 -5.81 2.15 -4.55
N GLY A 61 -4.75 1.78 -3.84
CA GLY A 61 -4.58 0.44 -3.27
C GLY A 61 -5.64 0.06 -2.23
N THR A 62 -6.28 1.05 -1.59
CA THR A 62 -7.34 0.81 -0.59
C THR A 62 -8.74 0.63 -1.21
N ILE A 63 -8.87 0.85 -2.53
CA ILE A 63 -10.13 0.87 -3.27
C ILE A 63 -10.17 -0.25 -4.31
N TYR A 64 -9.12 -0.35 -5.15
CA TYR A 64 -9.04 -1.33 -6.22
C TYR A 64 -8.74 -2.74 -5.68
N GLU A 65 -9.13 -3.78 -6.44
CA GLU A 65 -9.01 -5.20 -6.07
C GLU A 65 -9.65 -5.57 -4.72
N GLY A 66 -10.78 -4.93 -4.41
CA GLY A 66 -11.53 -5.09 -3.16
C GLY A 66 -11.25 -3.94 -2.22
N THR A 67 -12.31 -3.28 -1.73
CA THR A 67 -12.17 -2.20 -0.77
C THR A 67 -11.60 -2.69 0.56
N SER A 68 -11.19 -1.76 1.42
CA SER A 68 -10.75 -2.10 2.79
C SER A 68 -11.90 -2.53 3.70
N ASN A 69 -13.14 -2.21 3.31
CA ASN A 69 -14.38 -2.64 3.96
C ASN A 69 -14.88 -3.99 3.41
#